data_AF-W9VSA7-F1
#
_entry.id   AF-W9VSA7-F1
#
_cell.length_a   1.000
_cell.length_b   1.000
_cell.length_c   1.000
_cell.angle_alpha   90.00
_cell.angle_beta   90.00
_cell.angle_gamma   90.00
#
_symmetry.space_group_name_H-M   'P 1'
#
loop_
_entity.id
_entity.type
_entity.pdbx_description
1 polymer ?
#
loop_
_entity_poly.entity_id
_entity_poly.type
_entity_poly.pdbx_seq_one_letter_code
_entity_poly.pdbx_strand_id
1 'polypeptide(L)'
;MSLGLNEKGSYSTKRLRDQKLWRRLRWCCYVRDRMIAIGTRKPMHFADDQVRIPALSLDDFDLETPSTAMTRIQDAFTMIDYDCRVALAKMFMAKVKLLSTVGRVLEKLYLLRSIRGPNTGPRMFYNPKVSNFDLEGFLKRANELDE
;
A
#
# COMPACT_ATOMS: atom_id res chain seq x y z
N MET A 1 5.58 8.26 -20.34
CA MET A 1 4.47 7.41 -20.80
C MET A 1 3.70 6.94 -19.57
N SER A 2 2.67 7.67 -19.14
CA SER A 2 1.86 7.31 -17.98
C SER A 2 0.82 6.26 -18.38
N LEU A 3 0.78 5.14 -17.67
CA LEU A 3 -0.09 3.97 -17.94
C LEU A 3 -1.61 4.21 -17.77
N GLY A 4 -2.11 5.45 -17.82
CA GLY A 4 -3.57 5.72 -17.78
C GLY A 4 -4.31 5.21 -16.53
N LEU A 5 -3.60 5.01 -15.41
CA LEU A 5 -4.13 4.37 -14.19
C LEU A 5 -5.22 5.17 -13.45
N ASN A 6 -5.57 6.38 -13.92
CA ASN A 6 -6.49 7.28 -13.24
C ASN A 6 -7.82 7.52 -13.98
N GLU A 7 -8.05 6.85 -15.11
CA GLU A 7 -9.17 7.18 -15.99
C GLU A 7 -10.41 6.32 -15.70
N LYS A 8 -11.45 6.97 -15.17
CA LYS A 8 -12.72 6.36 -14.73
C LYS A 8 -13.47 5.59 -15.83
N GLY A 9 -13.15 5.81 -17.11
CA GLY A 9 -13.88 5.25 -18.25
C GLY A 9 -13.45 3.87 -18.73
N SER A 10 -12.23 3.39 -18.44
CA SER A 10 -11.77 2.11 -19.02
C SER A 10 -12.13 0.86 -18.20
N TYR A 11 -12.70 1.03 -17.00
CA TYR A 11 -12.97 -0.10 -16.09
C TYR A 11 -14.26 -0.83 -16.43
N SER A 12 -15.31 -0.11 -16.84
CA SER A 12 -16.64 -0.66 -17.12
C SER A 12 -16.67 -1.59 -18.33
N THR A 13 -15.75 -1.43 -19.28
CA THR A 13 -15.73 -2.16 -20.55
C THR A 13 -14.74 -3.33 -20.55
N LYS A 14 -13.94 -3.50 -19.48
CA LYS A 14 -12.96 -4.58 -19.36
C LYS A 14 -13.59 -5.87 -18.84
N ARG A 15 -13.10 -7.02 -19.30
CA ARG A 15 -13.53 -8.34 -18.79
C ARG A 15 -13.28 -8.42 -17.28
N LEU A 16 -14.11 -9.15 -16.54
CA LEU A 16 -14.01 -9.28 -15.08
C LEU A 16 -12.62 -9.71 -14.59
N ARG A 17 -11.95 -10.62 -15.31
CA ARG A 17 -10.57 -11.05 -15.02
C ARG A 17 -9.58 -9.90 -15.11
N ASP A 18 -9.70 -9.08 -16.15
CA ASP A 18 -8.84 -7.91 -16.34
C ASP A 18 -9.07 -6.91 -15.21
N GLN A 19 -10.33 -6.69 -14.80
CA GLN A 19 -10.65 -5.80 -13.69
C GLN A 19 -10.02 -6.26 -12.36
N LYS A 20 -10.11 -7.55 -12.04
CA LYS A 20 -9.48 -8.15 -10.84
C LYS A 20 -7.96 -7.96 -10.86
N LEU A 21 -7.32 -8.30 -11.98
CA LEU A 21 -5.89 -8.13 -12.17
C LEU A 21 -5.47 -6.65 -12.03
N TRP A 22 -6.23 -5.73 -12.64
CA TRP A 22 -5.98 -4.29 -12.53
C TRP A 22 -6.09 -3.80 -11.09
N ARG A 23 -7.09 -4.26 -10.32
CA ARG A 23 -7.21 -3.93 -8.88
C ARG A 23 -6.00 -4.42 -8.10
N ARG A 24 -5.60 -5.68 -8.28
CA ARG A 24 -4.40 -6.24 -7.63
C ARG A 24 -3.14 -5.43 -7.95
N LEU A 25 -2.89 -5.17 -9.24
CA LEU A 25 -1.72 -4.41 -9.69
C LEU A 25 -1.68 -3.01 -9.05
N ARG A 26 -2.82 -2.34 -9.00
CA ARG A 26 -2.93 -1.01 -8.39
C ARG A 26 -2.61 -1.04 -6.89
N TRP A 27 -3.10 -2.04 -6.17
CA TRP A 27 -2.76 -2.24 -4.76
C TRP A 27 -1.30 -2.62 -4.54
N CYS A 28 -0.69 -3.40 -5.44
CA CYS A 28 0.75 -3.68 -5.40
C CYS A 28 1.58 -2.39 -5.53
N CYS A 29 1.23 -1.51 -6.47
CA CYS A 29 1.88 -0.21 -6.61
C CYS A 29 1.72 0.65 -5.34
N TYR A 30 0.51 0.71 -4.78
CA TYR A 30 0.21 1.43 -3.54
C TYR A 30 1.05 0.94 -2.34
N VAL A 31 1.13 -0.38 -2.16
CA VAL A 31 1.93 -1.02 -1.11
C VAL A 31 3.42 -0.72 -1.30
N ARG A 32 3.92 -0.83 -2.53
CA ARG A 32 5.33 -0.60 -2.85
C ARG A 32 5.74 0.85 -2.61
N ASP A 33 4.90 1.80 -3.01
CA ASP A 33 5.12 3.23 -2.77
C ASP A 33 5.27 3.52 -1.28
N ARG A 34 4.36 3.01 -0.45
CA ARG A 34 4.41 3.17 1.01
C ARG A 34 5.64 2.56 1.64
N MET A 35 5.99 1.33 1.25
CA MET A 35 7.21 0.68 1.75
C MET A 35 8.47 1.49 1.42
N ILE A 36 8.57 2.02 0.19
CA ILE A 36 9.69 2.87 -0.23
C ILE A 36 9.69 4.19 0.56
N ALA A 37 8.53 4.83 0.71
CA ALA A 37 8.39 6.08 1.47
C ALA A 37 8.85 5.92 2.92
N ILE A 38 8.42 4.84 3.59
CA ILE A 38 8.85 4.52 4.96
C ILE A 38 10.36 4.27 5.02
N GLY A 39 10.89 3.43 4.12
CA GLY A 39 12.31 3.07 4.12
C GLY A 39 13.26 4.20 3.73
N THR A 40 12.81 5.15 2.91
CA THR A 40 13.65 6.24 2.38
C THR A 40 13.30 7.63 2.94
N ARG A 41 12.25 7.72 3.75
CA ARG A 41 11.64 8.97 4.22
C ARG A 41 11.23 9.92 3.10
N LYS A 42 11.05 9.45 1.86
CA LYS A 42 10.59 10.27 0.73
C LYS A 42 9.05 10.35 0.72
N PRO A 43 8.46 11.41 0.13
CA PRO A 43 7.01 11.53 0.01
C PRO A 43 6.41 10.33 -0.73
N MET A 44 5.26 9.88 -0.27
CA MET A 44 4.43 8.91 -1.00
C MET A 44 3.92 9.56 -2.30
N HIS A 45 3.96 8.82 -3.40
CA HIS A 45 3.42 9.27 -4.68
C HIS A 45 1.92 9.03 -4.81
N PHE A 46 1.37 8.04 -4.08
CA PHE A 46 -0.07 7.76 -4.06
C PHE A 46 -0.72 8.44 -2.86
N ALA A 47 -1.38 9.57 -3.12
CA ALA A 47 -2.17 10.28 -2.12
C ALA A 47 -3.45 9.50 -1.77
N ASP A 48 -3.77 9.38 -0.48
CA ASP A 48 -4.90 8.57 0.00
C ASP A 48 -6.27 9.13 -0.46
N ASP A 49 -6.37 10.44 -0.69
CA ASP A 49 -7.54 11.14 -1.23
C ASP A 49 -7.81 10.85 -2.72
N GLN A 50 -6.77 10.50 -3.48
CA GLN A 50 -6.86 10.11 -4.90
C GLN A 50 -7.07 8.60 -5.08
N VAL A 51 -6.94 7.82 -4.01
CA VAL A 51 -7.10 6.37 -4.01
C VAL A 51 -8.58 6.01 -3.82
N ARG A 52 -9.38 6.22 -4.86
CA ARG A 52 -10.73 5.63 -4.98
C ARG A 52 -10.65 4.17 -5.44
N ILE A 53 -9.81 3.38 -4.79
CA ILE A 53 -9.65 1.96 -5.12
C ILE A 53 -10.58 1.16 -4.21
N PRO A 54 -11.49 0.34 -4.76
CA PRO A 54 -12.28 -0.58 -3.95
C PRO A 54 -11.38 -1.45 -3.08
N ALA A 55 -11.81 -1.71 -1.85
CA ALA A 55 -11.10 -2.61 -0.94
C ALA A 55 -10.92 -3.98 -1.61
N LEU A 56 -9.74 -4.58 -1.45
CA LEU A 56 -9.50 -5.95 -1.91
C LEU A 56 -10.41 -6.93 -1.19
N SER A 57 -10.94 -7.86 -1.96
CA SER A 57 -11.63 -9.06 -1.50
C SER A 57 -10.79 -10.29 -1.86
N LEU A 58 -11.11 -11.44 -1.26
CA LEU A 58 -10.46 -12.70 -1.64
C LEU A 58 -10.71 -13.04 -3.11
N ASP A 59 -11.88 -12.66 -3.65
CA ASP A 59 -12.24 -12.89 -5.05
C ASP A 59 -11.37 -12.13 -6.05
N ASP A 60 -10.61 -11.13 -5.59
CA ASP A 60 -9.66 -10.41 -6.43
C ASP A 60 -8.39 -11.22 -6.67
N PHE A 61 -8.13 -12.31 -5.93
CA PHE A 61 -6.92 -13.15 -6.04
C PHE A 61 -7.18 -14.41 -6.88
N ASP A 62 -6.13 -14.85 -7.58
CA ASP A 62 -6.15 -16.11 -8.31
C ASP A 62 -5.78 -17.19 -7.29
N LEU A 63 -6.78 -17.84 -6.71
CA LEU A 63 -6.58 -18.91 -5.75
C LEU A 63 -6.46 -20.28 -6.43
N GLU A 64 -6.95 -20.38 -7.66
CA GLU A 64 -6.82 -21.57 -8.50
C GLU A 64 -5.61 -21.46 -9.42
N THR A 65 -5.13 -22.61 -9.90
CA THR A 65 -4.01 -22.65 -10.83
C THR A 65 -4.46 -22.03 -12.16
N PRO A 66 -3.78 -20.98 -12.67
CA PRO A 66 -4.20 -20.31 -13.89
C PRO A 66 -4.02 -21.24 -15.11
N SER A 67 -4.98 -21.22 -16.03
CA SER A 67 -4.81 -21.85 -17.35
C SER A 67 -3.89 -20.98 -18.21
N THR A 68 -2.59 -21.13 -18.03
CA THR A 68 -1.56 -20.40 -18.78
C THR A 68 -0.67 -21.38 -19.53
N ALA A 69 -0.24 -21.01 -20.74
CA ALA A 69 0.73 -21.79 -21.50
C ALA A 69 2.14 -21.76 -20.88
N MET A 70 2.35 -20.91 -19.88
CA MET A 70 3.64 -20.71 -19.24
C MET A 70 3.81 -21.65 -18.04
N THR A 71 4.48 -22.78 -18.27
CA THR A 71 4.71 -23.85 -17.28
C THR A 71 5.27 -23.35 -15.96
N ARG A 72 6.24 -22.43 -15.98
CA ARG A 72 6.83 -21.86 -14.74
C ARG A 72 5.81 -21.22 -13.80
N ILE A 73 4.76 -20.60 -14.35
CA ILE A 73 3.70 -19.99 -13.54
C ILE A 73 2.79 -21.08 -12.97
N GLN A 74 2.51 -22.13 -13.76
CA GLN A 74 1.73 -23.27 -13.28
C GLN A 74 2.47 -24.00 -12.15
N ASP A 75 3.76 -24.27 -12.32
CA ASP A 75 4.60 -24.95 -11.33
C ASP A 75 4.65 -24.18 -10.01
N ALA A 76 4.79 -22.85 -10.06
CA ALA A 76 4.77 -22.02 -8.86
C ALA A 76 3.42 -22.10 -8.11
N PHE A 77 2.31 -22.24 -8.84
CA PHE A 77 0.99 -22.39 -8.22
C PHE A 77 0.76 -23.81 -7.70
N THR A 78 1.19 -24.85 -8.41
CA THR A 78 1.03 -26.25 -7.98
C THR A 78 1.88 -26.58 -6.75
N MET A 79 3.04 -25.95 -6.59
CA MET A 79 3.88 -26.09 -5.39
C MET A 79 3.29 -25.46 -4.13
N ILE A 80 2.31 -24.55 -4.26
CA ILE A 80 1.69 -23.86 -3.12
C ILE A 80 0.26 -24.38 -2.95
N ASP A 81 -0.03 -24.95 -1.79
CA ASP A 81 -1.37 -25.44 -1.47
C ASP A 81 -2.42 -24.33 -1.50
N TYR A 82 -3.67 -24.70 -1.76
CA TYR A 82 -4.79 -23.75 -1.80
C TYR A 82 -4.88 -22.92 -0.51
N ASP A 83 -4.76 -23.57 0.65
CA ASP A 83 -4.80 -22.90 1.96
C ASP A 83 -3.66 -21.89 2.13
N CYS A 84 -2.47 -22.23 1.64
CA CYS A 84 -1.33 -21.32 1.61
C CYS A 84 -1.60 -20.10 0.72
N ARG A 85 -2.23 -20.28 -0.45
CA ARG A 85 -2.63 -19.16 -1.34
C ARG A 85 -3.66 -18.25 -0.67
N VAL A 86 -4.65 -18.83 0.01
CA VAL A 86 -5.64 -18.09 0.79
C VAL A 86 -4.97 -17.30 1.91
N ALA A 87 -4.03 -17.92 2.65
CA ALA A 87 -3.28 -17.25 3.70
C ALA A 87 -2.46 -16.07 3.15
N LEU A 88 -1.74 -16.27 2.03
CA LEU A 88 -0.97 -15.21 1.37
C LEU A 88 -1.85 -14.04 0.92
N ALA A 89 -3.03 -14.32 0.35
CA ALA A 89 -3.99 -13.29 -0.02
C ALA A 89 -4.47 -12.49 1.20
N LYS A 90 -4.84 -13.18 2.29
CA LYS A 90 -5.23 -12.53 3.56
C LYS A 90 -4.09 -11.69 4.15
N MET A 91 -2.86 -12.18 4.13
CA MET A 91 -1.68 -11.43 4.59
C MET A 91 -1.44 -10.18 3.74
N PHE A 92 -1.57 -10.27 2.42
CA PHE A 92 -1.46 -9.11 1.55
C PHE A 92 -2.56 -8.08 1.83
N MET A 93 -3.81 -8.51 2.03
CA MET A 93 -4.90 -7.62 2.44
C MET A 93 -4.62 -6.94 3.78
N ALA A 94 -4.10 -7.66 4.77
CA ALA A 94 -3.71 -7.09 6.06
C ALA A 94 -2.56 -6.09 5.91
N LYS A 95 -1.56 -6.40 5.06
CA LYS A 95 -0.45 -5.51 4.72
C LYS A 95 -0.93 -4.20 4.08
N VAL A 96 -1.92 -4.28 3.17
CA VAL A 96 -2.55 -3.09 2.59
C VAL A 96 -3.17 -2.23 3.69
N LYS A 97 -4.00 -2.80 4.56
CA LYS A 97 -4.63 -2.07 5.68
C LYS A 97 -3.60 -1.39 6.58
N LEU A 98 -2.56 -2.12 6.97
CA LEU A 98 -1.47 -1.60 7.79
C LEU A 98 -0.79 -0.41 7.13
N LEU A 99 -0.40 -0.54 5.86
CA LEU A 99 0.31 0.52 5.15
C LEU A 99 -0.59 1.73 4.87
N SER A 100 -1.91 1.53 4.70
CA SER A 100 -2.88 2.63 4.68
C SER A 100 -2.91 3.39 6.00
N THR A 101 -2.94 2.69 7.14
CA THR A 101 -2.87 3.33 8.46
C THR A 101 -1.56 4.09 8.64
N VAL A 102 -0.42 3.51 8.25
CA VAL A 102 0.88 4.19 8.30
C VAL A 102 0.88 5.44 7.41
N GLY A 103 0.29 5.38 6.22
CA GLY A 103 0.13 6.55 5.35
C GLY A 103 -0.59 7.72 6.05
N ARG A 104 -1.70 7.44 6.74
CA ARG A 104 -2.44 8.42 7.54
C ARG A 104 -1.61 8.96 8.71
N VAL A 105 -0.86 8.10 9.40
CA VAL A 105 0.05 8.52 10.49
C VAL A 105 1.12 9.47 9.95
N LEU A 106 1.72 9.15 8.80
CA LEU A 106 2.73 10.00 8.17
C LEU A 106 2.13 11.37 7.80
N GLU A 107 0.93 11.41 7.22
CA GLU A 107 0.24 12.66 6.89
C GLU A 107 -0.04 13.53 8.13
N LYS A 108 -0.48 12.89 9.22
CA LYS A 108 -0.85 13.60 10.46
C LYS A 108 0.35 14.01 11.29
N LEU A 109 1.40 13.21 11.36
CA LEU A 109 2.52 13.41 12.27
C LEU A 109 3.80 13.90 11.60
N TYR A 110 3.88 13.95 10.27
CA TYR A 110 5.09 14.38 9.56
C TYR A 110 4.79 15.53 8.59
N LEU A 111 5.81 16.36 8.37
CA LEU A 111 5.83 17.45 7.39
C LEU A 111 6.81 17.09 6.28
N LEU A 112 6.49 17.53 5.06
CA LEU A 112 7.39 17.39 3.95
C LEU A 112 8.39 18.56 3.93
N ARG A 113 9.67 18.27 4.11
CA ARG A 113 10.75 19.27 4.12
C ARG A 113 11.57 19.17 2.84
N SER A 114 11.74 20.31 2.16
CA SER A 114 12.63 20.44 1.01
C SER A 114 14.04 20.76 1.48
N ILE A 115 15.01 19.97 1.07
CA ILE A 115 16.44 20.27 1.21
C ILE A 115 16.97 20.56 -0.19
N ARG A 116 17.54 21.75 -0.38
CA ARG A 116 18.20 22.15 -1.62
C ARG A 116 19.71 22.13 -1.41
N GLY A 117 20.40 21.27 -2.16
CA GLY A 117 21.86 21.25 -2.18
C GLY A 117 22.43 22.23 -3.21
N PRO A 118 23.72 22.60 -3.13
CA PRO A 118 24.36 23.53 -4.07
C PRO A 118 24.28 23.08 -5.53
N ASN A 119 24.47 21.78 -5.79
CA ASN A 119 24.53 21.18 -7.13
C ASN A 119 23.48 20.08 -7.36
N THR A 120 22.42 20.02 -6.56
CA THR A 120 21.35 19.02 -6.70
C THR A 120 19.97 19.66 -6.59
N GLY A 121 19.04 19.17 -7.42
CA GLY A 121 17.64 19.57 -7.35
C GLY A 121 17.03 19.33 -5.96
N PRO A 122 15.95 20.04 -5.61
CA PRO A 122 15.32 19.94 -4.30
C PRO A 122 14.91 18.49 -3.99
N ARG A 123 15.31 17.98 -2.83
CA ARG A 123 14.90 16.65 -2.33
C ARG A 123 13.93 16.83 -1.16
N MET A 124 12.79 16.16 -1.25
CA MET A 124 11.75 16.20 -0.22
C MET A 124 11.87 15.01 0.72
N PHE A 125 11.74 15.26 2.03
CA PHE A 125 11.75 14.21 3.05
C PHE A 125 10.67 14.44 4.10
N TYR A 126 10.11 13.35 4.64
CA TYR A 126 9.27 13.37 5.83
C TYR A 126 10.13 13.71 7.05
N ASN A 127 9.72 14.77 7.75
CA ASN A 127 10.29 15.19 9.02
C ASN A 127 9.18 15.16 10.08
N PRO A 128 9.38 14.56 11.25
CA PRO A 128 8.37 14.57 12.31
C PRO A 128 7.91 15.99 12.61
N LYS A 129 6.61 16.17 12.79
CA LYS A 129 6.06 17.37 13.41
C LYS A 129 6.56 17.37 14.84
N VAL A 130 7.30 18.42 15.19
CA VAL A 130 7.61 18.69 16.59
C VAL A 130 6.29 19.09 17.22
N SER A 131 5.59 18.11 17.77
CA SER A 131 4.50 18.34 18.71
C SER A 131 5.16 18.42 20.08
N ASN A 132 4.74 19.35 20.92
CA ASN A 132 4.97 19.25 22.35
C ASN A 132 4.15 18.05 22.84
N PHE A 133 4.59 16.84 22.49
CA PHE A 133 3.93 15.61 22.85
C PHE A 133 4.09 15.46 24.36
N ASP A 134 2.99 15.68 25.08
CA ASP A 134 2.92 15.52 26.51
C ASP A 134 3.04 14.04 26.87
N LEU A 135 4.30 13.59 26.95
CA LEU A 135 4.67 12.22 27.25
C LEU A 135 4.19 11.82 28.64
N GLU A 136 4.21 12.74 29.60
CA GLU A 136 3.74 12.49 30.96
C GLU A 136 2.23 12.26 31.01
N GLY A 137 1.45 13.09 30.30
CA GLY A 137 0.00 12.91 30.20
C GLY A 137 -0.42 11.59 29.53
N PHE A 138 0.36 11.10 28.56
CA PHE A 138 0.12 9.80 27.92
C PHE A 138 0.43 8.64 28.86
N LEU A 139 1.59 8.64 29.53
CA LEU A 139 2.00 7.58 30.44
C LEU A 139 1.05 7.47 31.64
N LYS A 140 0.57 8.60 32.15
CA LYS A 140 -0.42 8.62 33.23
C LYS A 140 -1.71 7.89 32.84
N ARG A 141 -2.24 8.15 31.64
CA ARG A 141 -3.45 7.47 31.14
C ARG A 141 -3.24 6.00 30.79
N ALA A 142 -2.03 5.62 30.37
CA ALA A 142 -1.71 4.22 30.12
C ALA A 142 -1.75 3.41 31.43
N ASN A 143 -1.21 3.96 32.51
CA ASN A 143 -1.25 3.34 33.84
C ASN A 143 -2.67 3.29 34.42
N GLU A 144 -3.50 4.31 34.18
CA GLU A 144 -4.92 4.33 34.60
C GLU A 144 -5.79 3.28 33.89
N LEU A 145 -5.32 2.67 32.79
CA LEU A 145 -6.03 1.61 32.06
C LEU A 145 -5.60 0.20 32.48
N ASP A 146 -4.51 0.10 33.24
CA ASP A 146 -3.96 -1.16 33.76
C ASP A 146 -4.35 -1.40 35.25
N GLU A 147 -5.18 -0.52 35.84
CA GLU A 147 -5.84 -0.66 37.15
C GLU A 147 -7.34 -0.94 37.00
#